data_AF-A0A528AYT3-F1
#
_entry.id   AF-A0A528AYT3-F1
#
_cell.length_a   1.000
_cell.length_b   1.000
_cell.length_c   1.000
_cell.angle_alpha   90.00
_cell.angle_beta   90.00
_cell.angle_gamma   90.00
#
_symmetry.space_group_name_H-M   'P 1'
#
loop_
_entity.id
_entity.type
_entity.pdbx_description
1 polymer ?
#
loop_
_entity_poly.entity_id
_entity_poly.type
_entity_poly.pdbx_seq_one_letter_code
_entity_poly.pdbx_strand_id
1 'polypeptide(L)'
;AGSVLPGWTSLAAIVLILGSVQLLVLGIFGEYLGRMYMETKRRPLYLINEIAAHDPAAGKLPVHRLQEMAEEMTKGTARASGRI
;
A
#
# COMPACT_ATOMS: atom_id res chain seq x y z
N ALA A 1 62.38 21.13 -13.33
CA ALA A 1 61.06 21.77 -13.42
C ALA A 1 60.07 20.72 -13.95
N GLY A 2 58.98 20.45 -13.23
CA GLY A 2 57.99 19.46 -13.66
C GLY A 2 57.10 20.06 -14.75
N SER A 3 57.21 19.56 -15.98
CA SER A 3 56.29 19.90 -17.06
C SER A 3 55.03 19.04 -16.93
N VAL A 4 53.87 19.70 -16.91
CA VAL A 4 52.58 19.01 -17.00
C VAL A 4 52.48 18.35 -18.37
N LEU A 5 52.14 17.05 -18.39
CA LEU A 5 51.95 16.33 -19.64
C LEU A 5 50.81 17.00 -20.43
N PRO A 6 51.05 17.41 -21.69
CA PRO A 6 50.01 17.97 -22.52
C PRO A 6 48.88 16.95 -22.68
N GLY A 7 47.63 17.39 -22.50
CA GLY A 7 46.45 16.54 -22.58
C GLY A 7 45.91 16.02 -21.24
N TRP A 8 46.63 16.19 -20.12
CA TRP A 8 46.13 15.79 -18.79
C TRP A 8 44.81 16.49 -18.43
N THR A 9 44.71 17.78 -18.73
CA THR A 9 43.50 18.58 -18.46
C THR A 9 42.30 18.11 -19.27
N SER A 10 42.49 17.82 -20.57
CA SER A 10 41.44 17.29 -21.43
C SER A 10 40.99 15.90 -21.00
N LEU A 11 41.93 15.03 -20.60
CA LEU A 11 41.62 13.70 -20.08
C LEU A 11 40.78 13.78 -18.79
N ALA A 12 41.22 14.61 -17.84
CA ALA A 12 40.49 14.84 -16.60
C ALA A 12 39.09 15.41 -16.85
N ALA A 13 38.93 16.34 -17.80
CA ALA A 13 37.65 16.90 -18.18
C ALA A 13 36.68 15.85 -18.75
N ILE A 14 37.15 14.96 -19.63
CA ILE A 14 36.34 13.88 -20.20
C ILE A 14 35.87 12.92 -19.10
N VAL A 15 36.77 12.51 -18.21
CA VAL A 15 36.44 11.62 -17.09
C VAL A 15 35.41 12.27 -16.16
N LEU A 16 35.56 13.56 -15.85
CA LEU A 16 34.60 14.30 -15.03
C LEU A 16 33.21 14.36 -15.68
N ILE A 17 33.13 14.69 -16.97
CA ILE A 17 31.85 14.76 -17.69
C ILE A 17 31.16 13.40 -17.72
N LEU A 18 31.91 12.34 -18.07
CA LEU A 18 31.37 10.98 -18.08
C LEU A 18 30.94 10.53 -16.67
N GLY A 19 31.73 10.85 -15.66
CA GLY A 19 31.41 10.56 -14.26
C GLY A 19 30.16 11.29 -13.78
N SER A 20 29.99 12.57 -14.13
CA SER A 20 28.80 13.35 -13.78
C SER A 20 27.53 12.78 -14.40
N VAL A 21 27.58 12.38 -15.69
CA VAL A 21 26.44 11.75 -16.36
C VAL A 21 26.09 10.41 -15.71
N GLN A 22 27.10 9.59 -15.40
CA GLN A 22 26.89 8.30 -14.72
C GLN A 22 26.25 8.48 -13.33
N LEU A 23 26.68 9.48 -12.55
CA LEU A 23 26.10 9.78 -11.24
C LEU A 23 24.66 10.30 -11.33
N LEU A 24 24.34 11.12 -12.33
CA LEU A 24 22.96 11.56 -12.61
C LEU A 24 22.05 10.37 -12.89
N VAL A 25 22.49 9.46 -13.75
CA VAL A 25 21.76 8.22 -14.05
C VAL A 25 21.58 7.40 -12.78
N LEU A 26 22.64 7.21 -11.99
CA LEU A 26 22.56 6.46 -10.72
C LEU A 26 21.59 7.10 -9.71
N GLY A 27 21.50 8.44 -9.67
CA GLY A 27 20.54 9.15 -8.83
C GLY A 27 19.08 8.82 -9.19
N ILE A 28 18.75 8.84 -10.48
CA ILE A 28 17.42 8.46 -10.99
C ILE A 28 17.12 6.99 -10.68
N PHE A 29 18.10 6.10 -10.92
CA PHE A 29 17.98 4.69 -10.56
C PHE A 29 17.76 4.50 -9.04
N GLY A 30 18.42 5.29 -8.21
CA GLY A 30 18.25 5.26 -6.75
C GLY A 30 16.83 5.60 -6.31
N GLU A 31 16.22 6.63 -6.89
CA GLU A 31 14.81 6.98 -6.60
C GLU A 31 13.88 5.84 -7.03
N TYR A 32 14.09 5.30 -8.24
CA TYR A 32 13.29 4.21 -8.77
C TYR A 32 13.37 2.94 -7.89
N LEU A 33 14.59 2.56 -7.51
CA LEU A 33 14.82 1.43 -6.62
C LEU A 33 14.25 1.68 -5.22
N GLY A 34 14.33 2.91 -4.71
CA GLY A 34 13.73 3.29 -3.43
C GLY A 34 12.21 3.08 -3.43
N ARG A 35 11.53 3.52 -4.49
CA ARG A 35 10.08 3.30 -4.66
C ARG A 35 9.76 1.81 -4.80
N MET A 36 10.52 1.07 -5.61
CA MET A 36 10.35 -0.38 -5.77
C MET A 36 10.54 -1.14 -4.45
N TYR A 37 11.52 -0.75 -3.64
CA TYR A 37 11.77 -1.37 -2.34
C TYR A 37 10.61 -1.13 -1.37
N MET A 38 10.06 0.08 -1.34
CA MET A 38 8.87 0.38 -0.53
C MET A 38 7.66 -0.45 -0.98
N GLU A 39 7.46 -0.59 -2.29
CA GLU A 39 6.37 -1.40 -2.86
C GLU A 39 6.53 -2.89 -2.53
N THR A 40 7.75 -3.41 -2.67
CA THR A 40 8.07 -4.83 -2.42
C THR A 40 7.81 -5.23 -0.97
N LYS A 41 7.97 -4.28 -0.03
CA LYS A 41 7.76 -4.56 1.40
C LYS A 41 6.31 -4.74 1.79
N ARG A 42 5.32 -4.46 0.91
CA ARG A 42 3.88 -4.68 1.15
C ARG A 42 3.48 -4.40 2.61
N ARG A 43 3.97 -3.30 3.20
CA ARG A 43 3.65 -2.99 4.59
C ARG A 43 2.19 -2.56 4.58
N PRO A 44 1.26 -3.32 5.21
CA PRO A 44 -0.12 -2.89 5.29
C PRO A 44 -0.12 -1.54 6.00
N LEU A 45 -0.59 -0.48 5.33
CA LEU A 45 -0.56 0.89 5.83
C LEU A 45 -1.42 1.08 7.09
N TYR A 46 -2.23 0.08 7.44
CA TYR A 46 -3.13 0.09 8.58
C TYR A 46 -3.19 -1.31 9.21
N LEU A 47 -3.02 -1.34 10.53
CA LEU A 47 -3.50 -2.44 11.37
C LEU A 47 -4.91 -2.04 11.81
N ILE A 48 -5.92 -2.78 11.39
CA ILE A 48 -7.31 -2.58 11.86
C ILE A 48 -7.34 -3.07 13.31
N ASN A 49 -7.33 -2.14 14.27
CA ASN A 49 -7.33 -2.50 15.68
C ASN A 49 -8.74 -2.90 16.15
N GLU A 50 -9.76 -2.13 15.78
CA GLU A 50 -11.15 -2.42 16.15
C GLU A 50 -12.12 -1.96 15.07
N ILE A 51 -13.10 -2.81 14.78
CA ILE A 51 -14.23 -2.48 13.91
C ILE A 51 -15.38 -2.09 14.86
N ALA A 52 -15.63 -0.79 15.01
CA ALA A 52 -16.78 -0.32 15.76
C ALA A 52 -18.06 -0.64 14.95
N ALA A 53 -18.61 -1.84 15.14
CA ALA A 53 -19.95 -2.13 14.68
C ALA A 53 -20.90 -1.17 15.40
N HIS A 54 -21.64 -0.36 14.63
CA HIS A 54 -22.57 0.65 15.15
C HIS A 54 -23.79 0.05 15.89
N ASP A 55 -23.85 -1.27 16.08
CA ASP A 55 -24.86 -1.90 16.91
C ASP A 55 -24.17 -2.85 17.94
N PRO A 56 -24.05 -2.42 19.21
CA PRO A 56 -23.43 -3.23 20.27
C PRO A 56 -24.22 -4.50 20.62
N ALA A 57 -25.46 -4.68 20.11
CA ALA A 57 -26.26 -5.87 20.31
C ALA A 57 -26.14 -6.88 19.15
N ALA A 58 -25.77 -6.44 17.94
CA ALA A 58 -25.68 -7.33 16.77
C ALA A 58 -24.45 -8.25 16.80
N GLY A 59 -23.32 -7.78 17.35
CA GLY A 59 -22.05 -8.53 17.33
C GLY A 59 -21.94 -9.67 18.35
N LYS A 60 -22.87 -9.79 19.29
CA LYS A 60 -22.84 -10.79 20.38
C LYS A 60 -23.97 -11.82 20.31
N LEU A 61 -24.85 -11.72 19.32
CA LEU A 61 -25.88 -12.75 19.15
C LEU A 61 -25.25 -13.97 18.47
N PRO A 62 -25.23 -15.15 19.13
CA PRO A 62 -24.79 -16.37 18.47
C PRO A 62 -25.67 -16.60 17.24
N VAL A 63 -25.07 -17.06 16.14
CA VAL A 63 -25.72 -17.13 14.80
C VAL A 63 -27.08 -17.85 14.83
N HIS A 64 -27.26 -18.84 15.73
CA HIS A 64 -28.55 -19.50 15.91
C HIS A 64 -29.67 -18.56 16.36
N ARG A 65 -29.41 -17.54 17.20
CA ARG A 65 -30.42 -16.55 17.59
C ARG A 65 -30.79 -15.60 16.46
N LEU A 66 -29.86 -15.28 15.57
CA LEU A 66 -30.18 -14.52 14.36
C LEU A 66 -31.04 -15.34 13.39
N GLN A 67 -30.80 -16.66 13.33
CA GLN A 67 -31.63 -17.58 12.57
C GLN A 67 -33.04 -17.71 13.17
N GLU A 68 -33.16 -17.82 14.49
CA GLU A 68 -34.45 -17.81 15.21
C GLU A 68 -35.22 -16.50 14.97
N MET A 69 -34.57 -15.34 15.09
CA MET A 69 -35.18 -14.04 14.84
C MET A 69 -35.60 -13.87 13.36
N ALA A 70 -34.78 -14.35 12.41
CA ALA A 70 -35.13 -14.33 10.99
C ALA A 70 -36.31 -15.26 10.68
N GLU A 71 -36.38 -16.43 11.31
CA GLU A 71 -37.52 -17.34 11.20
C GLU A 71 -38.80 -16.74 11.78
N GLU A 72 -38.73 -16.05 12.92
CA GLU A 72 -39.87 -15.34 13.50
C GLU A 72 -40.34 -14.19 12.61
N MET A 73 -39.42 -13.40 12.05
CA MET A 73 -39.77 -12.33 11.10
C MET A 73 -40.39 -12.86 9.81
N THR A 74 -39.94 -14.04 9.34
CA THR A 74 -40.50 -14.70 8.15
C THR A 74 -41.90 -15.27 8.43
N LYS A 75 -42.13 -15.87 9.61
CA LYS A 75 -43.45 -16.39 10.05
C LYS A 75 -44.45 -15.26 10.32
N GLY A 76 -43.99 -14.12 10.85
CA GLY A 76 -44.81 -12.93 11.10
C GLY A 76 -45.31 -12.26 9.81
N THR A 77 -44.45 -12.18 8.79
CA THR A 77 -44.82 -11.62 7.47
C THR A 77 -45.82 -12.51 6.73
N ALA A 78 -45.70 -13.84 6.85
CA ALA A 78 -46.65 -14.79 6.28
C ALA A 78 -48.07 -14.67 6.87
N ARG A 79 -48.20 -14.26 8.13
CA ARG A 79 -49.50 -14.06 8.79
C ARG A 79 -50.19 -12.75 8.41
N ALA A 80 -49.43 -11.75 7.94
CA ALA A 80 -49.96 -10.47 7.48
C ALA A 80 -50.41 -10.49 6.00
N SER A 81 -49.82 -11.35 5.16
CA SER A 81 -50.15 -11.44 3.73
C SER A 81 -51.40 -12.29 3.39
N GLY A 82 -52.03 -12.94 4.38
CA GLY A 82 -53.21 -13.81 4.19
C GLY A 82 -54.57 -13.18 4.52
N ARG A 83 -54.64 -11.84 4.61
CA ARG A 83 -55.90 -11.08 4.83
C ARG A 83 -56.21 -10.09 3.71
N ILE A 84 -55.96 -10.50 2.47
CA ILE A 84 -56.52 -9.90 1.26
C ILE A 84 -57.06 -11.01 0.37
#